data_AF-A0A1V3WD94-F1
#
_entry.id   AF-A0A1V3WD94-F1
#
_cell.length_a   1.000
_cell.length_b   1.000
_cell.length_c   1.000
_cell.angle_alpha   90.00
_cell.angle_beta   90.00
_cell.angle_gamma   90.00
#
_symmetry.space_group_name_H-M   'P 1'
#
loop_
_entity.id
_entity.type
_entity.pdbx_description
1 polymer ?
#
loop_
_entity_poly.entity_id
_entity_poly.type
_entity_poly.pdbx_seq_one_letter_code
_entity_poly.pdbx_strand_id
1 'polypeptide(L)' 'MGLGLMSEALGVLLAELAADPRVYRVWATCHVDNTRSARLLQRAGFVFEGRLRRHSVYPNLGPEPHDSLLYAKILR' A
#
# COMPACT_ATOMS: atom_id res chain seq x y z
N MET A 1 -12.34 -14.79 3.64
CA MET A 1 -11.72 -14.80 5.00
C MET A 1 -10.36 -14.10 4.90
N GLY A 2 -10.05 -13.11 5.75
CA GLY A 2 -8.77 -12.36 5.69
C GLY A 2 -8.89 -10.83 5.76
N LEU A 3 -10.08 -10.28 6.04
CA LEU A 3 -10.34 -8.82 6.06
C LEU A 3 -9.85 -8.10 7.33
N GLY A 4 -9.57 -8.82 8.43
CA GLY A 4 -9.08 -8.24 9.70
C GLY A 4 -7.56 -8.29 9.86
N LEU A 5 -6.95 -9.46 9.61
CA LEU A 5 -5.52 -9.70 9.90
C LEU A 5 -4.57 -8.73 9.18
N MET A 6 -4.83 -8.44 7.91
CA MET A 6 -3.99 -7.49 7.15
C MET A 6 -4.16 -6.05 7.63
N SER A 7 -5.32 -5.69 8.20
CA SER A 7 -5.58 -4.36 8.73
C SER A 7 -4.94 -4.17 10.09
N GLU A 8 -5.06 -5.18 10.97
CA GLU A 8 -4.43 -5.19 12.29
C GLU A 8 -2.90 -5.24 12.18
N ALA A 9 -2.36 -6.14 11.36
CA ALA A 9 -0.91 -6.23 11.14
C ALA A 9 -0.34 -4.94 10.53
N LEU A 10 -1.06 -4.31 9.60
CA LEU A 10 -0.66 -3.01 9.05
C LEU A 10 -0.67 -1.93 10.13
N GLY A 11 -1.68 -1.91 11.02
CA GLY A 11 -1.75 -0.97 12.13
C GLY A 11 -0.56 -1.10 13.08
N VAL A 12 -0.24 -2.32 13.50
CA VAL A 12 0.93 -2.61 14.36
C VAL A 12 2.22 -2.18 13.67
N LEU A 13 2.43 -2.57 12.42
CA LEU A 13 3.64 -2.21 11.67
C LEU A 13 3.80 -0.69 11.53
N LEU A 14 2.71 0.04 11.26
CA LEU A 14 2.75 1.49 11.15
C LEU A 14 3.06 2.16 12.50
N ALA A 15 2.56 1.62 13.61
CA ALA A 15 2.87 2.13 14.95
C ALA A 15 4.37 1.96 15.27
N GLU A 16 4.93 0.78 14.99
CA GLU A 16 6.37 0.52 15.18
C GLU A 16 7.24 1.44 14.30
N LEU A 17 6.89 1.61 13.02
CA LEU A 17 7.62 2.49 12.11
C LEU A 17 7.49 3.97 12.52
N ALA A 18 6.33 4.39 13.04
CA ALA A 18 6.13 5.74 13.55
C ALA A 18 7.00 6.03 14.78
N ALA A 19 7.28 5.01 15.59
CA ALA A 19 8.13 5.13 16.78
C ALA A 19 9.63 5.28 16.45
N ASP A 20 10.12 4.78 15.30
CA ASP A 20 11.53 4.96 14.91
C ASP A 20 11.76 6.35 14.29
N PRO A 21 12.47 7.29 14.97
CA PRO A 21 12.66 8.68 14.53
C PRO A 21 13.44 8.83 13.21
N ARG A 22 13.97 7.75 12.63
CA ARG A 22 14.65 7.75 11.33
C ARG A 22 13.73 7.48 10.13
N VAL A 23 12.53 6.92 10.35
CA VAL A 23 11.55 6.62 9.29
C VAL A 23 10.53 7.76 9.04
N TYR A 24 10.76 8.57 8.01
CA TYR A 24 9.90 9.74 7.73
C TYR A 24 8.63 9.42 6.96
N ARG A 25 8.67 8.36 6.13
CA ARG A 25 7.59 8.06 5.18
C ARG A 25 7.52 6.57 4.90
N VAL A 26 6.30 6.07 4.81
CA VAL A 26 6.00 4.72 4.32
C VAL A 26 5.21 4.85 3.03
N TRP A 27 5.52 3.99 2.06
CA TRP A 27 4.77 3.90 0.81
C TRP A 27 4.38 2.47 0.53
N ALA A 28 3.31 2.31 -0.24
CA ALA A 28 2.81 1.03 -0.69
C ALA A 28 2.25 1.17 -2.10
N THR A 29 2.34 0.09 -2.87
CA THR A 29 1.70 0.00 -4.17
C THR A 29 0.66 -1.10 -4.21
N CYS A 30 -0.37 -0.94 -5.03
CA CYS A 30 -1.31 -2.02 -5.33
C CYS A 30 -1.76 -1.94 -6.79
N HIS A 31 -2.19 -3.07 -7.35
CA HIS A 31 -2.78 -3.10 -8.70
C HIS A 31 -3.98 -2.16 -8.78
N VAL A 32 -4.19 -1.52 -9.94
CA VAL A 32 -5.27 -0.55 -10.17
C VAL A 32 -6.67 -1.11 -9.90
N ASP A 33 -6.87 -2.39 -10.17
CA ASP A 33 -8.17 -3.06 -9.95
C ASP A 33 -8.32 -3.66 -8.54
N ASN A 34 -7.27 -3.61 -7.70
CA ASN A 34 -7.35 -4.09 -6.32
C ASN A 34 -7.93 -3.02 -5.38
N THR A 35 -9.22 -2.76 -5.55
CA THR A 35 -9.97 -1.77 -4.77
C THR A 35 -9.97 -2.07 -3.26
N ARG A 36 -9.84 -3.34 -2.87
CA ARG A 36 -9.74 -3.76 -1.46
C ARG A 36 -8.46 -3.23 -0.82
N SER A 37 -7.31 -3.41 -1.46
CA SER A 37 -6.03 -2.88 -0.95
C SER A 37 -6.00 -1.36 -0.98
N ALA A 38 -6.51 -0.73 -2.03
CA ALA A 38 -6.62 0.73 -2.10
C ALA A 38 -7.42 1.31 -0.92
N ARG A 39 -8.60 0.73 -0.61
CA ARG A 39 -9.42 1.14 0.54
C ARG A 39 -8.73 0.87 1.88
N LEU A 40 -7.99 -0.24 2.00
CA LEU A 40 -7.23 -0.55 3.20
C LEU A 40 -6.17 0.52 3.48
N LEU A 41 -5.38 0.88 2.46
CA LEU A 41 -4.34 1.91 2.57
C LEU A 41 -4.94 3.28 2.94
N GLN A 42 -6.04 3.67 2.30
CA GLN A 42 -6.76 4.90 2.64
C GLN A 42 -7.24 4.90 4.10
N ARG A 43 -7.84 3.79 4.57
CA ARG A 43 -8.26 3.66 5.98
C ARG A 43 -7.10 3.69 6.97
N ALA A 44 -5.94 3.18 6.57
CA ALA A 44 -4.71 3.28 7.36
C ALA A 44 -4.06 4.69 7.32
N GLY A 45 -4.68 5.63 6.61
CA GLY A 45 -4.25 7.03 6.52
C GLY A 45 -3.13 7.27 5.51
N PHE A 46 -3.00 6.42 4.49
CA PHE A 46 -2.18 6.72 3.33
C PHE A 46 -2.96 7.62 2.35
N VAL A 47 -2.24 8.50 1.66
CA VAL A 47 -2.72 9.39 0.61
C VAL A 47 -2.29 8.85 -0.76
N PHE A 48 -3.16 8.98 -1.75
CA PHE A 48 -2.84 8.64 -3.14
C PHE A 48 -1.88 9.68 -3.73
N GLU A 49 -0.72 9.25 -4.21
CA GLU A 49 0.29 10.14 -4.82
C GLU A 49 0.38 10.00 -6.34
N GLY A 50 -0.09 8.89 -6.91
CA GLY A 50 -0.13 8.74 -8.37
C GLY A 50 -0.26 7.33 -8.87
N ARG A 51 -0.23 7.19 -10.20
CA ARG A 51 -0.28 5.92 -10.91
C ARG A 51 1.06 5.66 -11.60
N LEU A 52 1.69 4.57 -11.22
CA LEU A 52 2.91 4.06 -11.86
C LEU A 52 2.49 3.22 -13.07
N ARG A 53 2.90 3.65 -14.26
CA ARG A 53 2.55 2.97 -15.52
C ARG A 53 3.48 1.77 -15.75
N ARG A 54 2.93 0.61 -16.12
CA ARG A 54 3.68 -0.63 -16.40
C ARG A 54 4.71 -0.98 -15.31
N HIS A 55 4.30 -0.88 -14.05
CA HIS A 55 5.19 -0.97 -12.89
C HIS A 55 5.42 -2.39 -12.39
N SER A 56 4.43 -3.28 -12.48
CA SER A 56 4.53 -4.61 -11.88
C SER A 56 3.88 -5.68 -12.74
N VAL A 57 4.59 -6.82 -12.87
CA VAL A 57 4.03 -8.05 -13.44
C VAL A 57 3.36 -8.83 -12.31
N TYR A 58 2.11 -9.21 -12.52
CA TYR A 58 1.35 -10.03 -11.57
C TYR A 58 1.24 -11.43 -12.16
N PRO A 59 1.91 -12.46 -11.61
CA PRO A 59 1.97 -13.80 -12.22
C PRO A 59 0.59 -14.40 -12.55
N ASN A 60 -0.44 -14.03 -11.78
CA ASN A 60 -1.81 -14.49 -11.98
C ASN A 60 -2.58 -13.76 -13.10
N LEU A 61 -2.06 -12.66 -13.64
CA LEU A 61 -2.70 -11.84 -14.67
C LEU A 61 -1.99 -11.90 -16.03
N GLY A 62 -0.83 -12.58 -16.10
CA GLY A 62 -0.05 -12.74 -17.32
C GLY A 62 1.35 -12.12 -17.22
N PRO A 63 2.13 -12.18 -18.32
CA PRO A 63 3.53 -11.76 -18.32
C PRO A 63 3.71 -10.25 -18.51
N GLU A 64 2.69 -9.54 -18.99
CA GLU A 64 2.76 -8.11 -19.25
C GLU A 64 2.74 -7.31 -17.95
N PRO A 65 3.49 -6.19 -17.87
CA PRO A 65 3.45 -5.32 -16.71
C PRO A 65 2.16 -4.50 -16.69
N HIS A 66 1.52 -4.46 -15.53
CA HIS A 66 0.33 -3.65 -15.27
C HIS A 66 0.68 -2.39 -14.48
N ASP A 67 -0.28 -1.47 -14.47
CA ASP A 67 -0.17 -0.25 -13.69
C ASP A 67 -0.40 -0.52 -12.20
N SER A 68 0.25 0.28 -11.37
CA SER A 68 0.07 0.26 -9.92
C SER A 68 -0.32 1.65 -9.41
N LEU A 69 -1.15 1.69 -8.38
CA LEU A 69 -1.42 2.90 -7.61
C LEU A 69 -0.34 3.04 -6.54
N LEU A 70 0.23 4.24 -6.38
CA LEU A 70 1.16 4.60 -5.32
C LEU A 70 0.41 5.36 -4.23
N TYR A 71 0.55 4.86 -3.00
CA TYR A 71 0.03 5.49 -1.79
C TYR A 71 1.19 5.74 -0.83
N ALA A 72 1.15 6.84 -0.10
CA ALA A 72 2.13 7.15 0.94
C ALA A 72 1.50 7.71 2.21
N LYS A 73 2.14 7.44 3.34
CA LYS A 73 1.83 8.03 4.64
C LYS A 73 3.10 8.68 5.17
N ILE A 74 3.01 9.98 5.44
CA ILE A 74 4.04 10.71 6.17
C ILE A 74 3.90 10.36 7.65
N LEU A 75 5.00 9.99 8.31
CA LEU A 75 5.03 9.66 9.73
C LEU A 75 5.54 10.84 10.57
N ARG A 76 6.32 11.74 9.97
CA ARG A 76 6.79 13.02 10.52
C ARG A 76 7.32 13.93 9.43
#